data_AF-A0A848J341-F1
#
_entry.id   AF-A0A848J341-F1
#
_cell.length_a   1.000
_cell.length_b   1.000
_cell.length_c   1.000
_cell.angle_alpha   90.00
_cell.angle_beta   90.00
_cell.angle_gamma   90.00
#
_symmetry.space_group_name_H-M   'P 1'
#
loop_
_entity.id
_entity.type
_entity.pdbx_description
1 polymer ?
#
loop_
_entity_poly.entity_id
_entity_poly.type
_entity_poly.pdbx_seq_one_letter_code
_entity_poly.pdbx_strand_id
1 'polypeptide(L)' 'MAELTNVQLRENFNLKDMNSQGVYSGPFDESALDYLLENFQKIKDFYINAARSNNAVVTYLS' A
#
# COMPACT_ATOMS: atom_id res chain seq x y z
N MET A 1 7.89 11.55 -8.70
CA MET A 1 7.00 11.21 -7.56
C MET A 1 7.74 11.59 -6.29
N ALA A 2 7.09 12.29 -5.35
CA ALA A 2 7.72 12.54 -4.06
C ALA A 2 8.02 11.19 -3.39
N GLU A 3 9.20 11.06 -2.78
CA GLU A 3 9.60 9.82 -2.13
C GLU A 3 8.86 9.67 -0.79
N LEU A 4 7.80 8.86 -0.79
CA LEU A 4 7.13 8.45 0.44
C LEU A 4 8.04 7.49 1.19
N THR A 5 8.34 7.82 2.45
CA THR A 5 9.18 7.00 3.31
C THR A 5 8.35 6.05 4.19
N ASN A 6 8.94 4.93 4.61
CA ASN A 6 8.30 4.03 5.56
C ASN A 6 7.95 4.73 6.89
N VAL A 7 8.76 5.71 7.30
CA VAL A 7 8.50 6.51 8.51
C VAL A 7 7.18 7.27 8.36
N GLN A 8 7.01 8.02 7.27
CA GLN A 8 5.77 8.77 7.03
C GLN A 8 4.54 7.86 6.90
N LEU A 9 4.68 6.68 6.29
CA LEU A 9 3.57 5.72 6.19
C LEU A 9 3.17 5.16 7.56
N ARG A 10 4.15 4.89 8.43
CA ARG A 10 3.89 4.46 9.82
C ARG A 10 3.24 5.56 10.65
N GLU A 11 3.72 6.80 10.53
CA GLU A 11 3.17 7.95 11.26
C GLU A 11 1.72 8.28 10.86
N ASN A 12 1.35 8.02 9.61
CA ASN A 12 0.00 8.27 9.10
C ASN A 12 -0.94 7.06 9.23
N PHE A 13 -0.46 5.89 9.68
CA PHE A 13 -1.30 4.72 9.85
C PHE A 13 -2.28 4.91 11.01
N ASN A 14 -3.58 4.75 10.74
CA ASN A 14 -4.63 4.87 11.73
C ASN A 14 -5.64 3.72 11.61
N LEU A 15 -5.40 2.66 12.37
CA LEU A 15 -6.25 1.47 12.38
C LEU A 15 -7.72 1.77 12.70
N LYS A 16 -7.95 2.66 13.68
CA LYS A 16 -9.31 3.04 14.10
C LYS A 16 -10.05 3.74 12.97
N ASP A 17 -9.41 4.69 12.32
CA ASP A 17 -10.00 5.42 11.20
C ASP A 17 -10.30 4.47 10.02
N MET A 18 -9.34 3.64 9.63
CA MET A 18 -9.53 2.62 8.58
C MET A 18 -10.73 1.70 8.84
N ASN A 19 -10.85 1.17 10.05
CA ASN A 19 -11.98 0.31 10.43
C ASN A 19 -13.29 1.10 10.46
N SER A 20 -13.28 2.36 10.92
CA SER A 20 -14.48 3.21 10.94
C SER A 20 -14.97 3.62 9.55
N GLN A 21 -14.05 3.75 8.60
CA GLN A 21 -14.37 4.06 7.20
C GLN A 21 -14.77 2.81 6.39
N GLY A 22 -14.73 1.62 6.99
CA GLY A 22 -15.10 0.38 6.31
C GLY A 22 -14.18 0.04 5.14
N VAL A 23 -12.87 0.31 5.29
CA VAL A 23 -11.87 -0.05 4.27
C VAL A 23 -11.92 -1.56 3.99
N TYR A 24 -12.10 -1.94 2.73
CA TYR A 24 -12.18 -3.35 2.33
C TYR A 24 -10.82 -4.07 2.51
N SER A 25 -10.78 -5.33 2.95
CA SER A 25 -11.90 -6.23 3.28
C SER A 25 -12.18 -6.30 4.80
N GLY A 26 -11.94 -5.21 5.53
CA GLY A 26 -11.83 -5.18 6.99
C GLY A 26 -12.95 -5.88 7.80
N PRO A 27 -12.78 -6.00 9.12
CA PRO A 27 -11.88 -5.18 9.95
C PRO A 27 -10.42 -5.66 9.96
N PHE A 28 -9.53 -4.70 10.09
CA PHE A 28 -8.09 -4.90 10.28
C PHE A 28 -7.73 -4.94 11.76
N ASP A 29 -6.60 -5.57 12.09
CA ASP A 29 -6.00 -5.57 13.42
C ASP A 29 -4.63 -4.87 13.41
N GLU A 30 -3.91 -4.89 14.55
CA GLU A 30 -2.60 -4.23 14.69
C GLU A 30 -1.52 -4.80 13.75
N SER A 31 -1.70 -6.03 13.23
CA SER A 31 -0.77 -6.62 12.26
C SER A 31 -0.91 -6.02 10.85
N ALA A 32 -1.98 -5.26 10.60
CA ALA A 32 -2.26 -4.69 9.29
C ALA A 32 -1.16 -3.73 8.81
N LEU A 33 -0.50 -3.00 9.70
CA LEU A 33 0.53 -2.04 9.32
C LEU A 33 1.68 -2.71 8.57
N ASP A 34 2.24 -3.79 9.13
CA ASP A 34 3.38 -4.46 8.51
C ASP A 34 2.95 -5.15 7.20
N TYR A 35 1.75 -5.73 7.16
CA TYR A 35 1.17 -6.26 5.91
C TYR A 35 1.03 -5.18 4.82
N LEU A 36 0.51 -3.99 5.16
CA LEU A 36 0.33 -2.90 4.19
C LEU A 36 1.66 -2.35 3.70
N LEU A 37 2.65 -2.19 4.58
CA LEU A 37 3.98 -1.72 4.20
C LEU A 37 4.70 -2.71 3.28
N GLU A 38 4.60 -4.01 3.57
CA GLU A 38 5.18 -5.05 2.72
C GLU A 38 4.55 -5.02 1.32
N ASN A 39 3.22 -4.96 1.23
CA ASN A 39 2.52 -4.92 -0.05
C ASN A 39 2.75 -3.60 -0.80
N PHE A 40 2.88 -2.48 -0.10
CA PHE A 40 3.26 -1.20 -0.69
C PHE A 40 4.64 -1.29 -1.35
N GLN A 41 5.62 -1.92 -0.69
CA GLN A 41 6.94 -2.14 -1.25
C GLN A 41 6.90 -3.02 -2.49
N LYS A 42 6.14 -4.13 -2.47
CA LYS A 42 5.94 -5.00 -3.64
C LYS A 42 5.35 -4.25 -4.83
N ILE A 43 4.36 -3.40 -4.60
CA ILE A 43 3.73 -2.58 -5.64
C ILE A 43 4.73 -1.56 -6.21
N LYS A 44 5.51 -0.90 -5.35
CA LYS A 44 6.57 0.03 -5.78
C LYS A 44 7.59 -0.66 -6.68
N ASP A 45 8.06 -1.84 -6.29
CA ASP A 45 9.03 -2.62 -7.07
C ASP A 45 8.43 -3.08 -8.40
N PHE A 46 7.16 -3.51 -8.40
CA PHE A 46 6.42 -3.84 -9.62
C PHE A 46 6.38 -2.65 -10.60
N TYR A 47 6.02 -1.45 -10.14
CA TYR A 47 5.98 -0.25 -11.01
C TYR A 47 7.37 0.14 -11.53
N ILE A 48 8.40 0.07 -10.69
CA ILE A 48 9.79 0.34 -11.10
C ILE A 48 10.23 -0.63 -12.21
N ASN A 49 9.92 -1.91 -12.06
CA ASN A 49 10.27 -2.93 -13.04
C ASN A 49 9.48 -2.76 -14.34
N ALA A 50 8.18 -2.46 -14.26
CA ALA A 50 7.36 -2.18 -15.44
C ALA A 50 7.90 -0.98 -16.24
N ALA A 51 8.31 0.09 -15.54
CA ALA A 51 8.93 1.26 -16.17
C ALA A 51 10.27 0.92 -16.85
N ARG A 52 11.13 0.13 -16.17
CA ARG A 52 12.42 -0.32 -16.75
C ARG A 52 12.25 -1.18 -17.99
N SER A 53 11.18 -1.97 -18.06
CA SER A 53 10.87 -2.84 -19.18
C SER A 53 9.98 -2.18 -20.26
N ASN A 54 9.66 -0.88 -20.13
CA ASN A 54 8.75 -0.15 -21.01
C ASN A 54 7.37 -0.83 -21.18
N ASN A 55 6.86 -1.41 -20.09
CA ASN A 55 5.56 -2.08 -20.06
C ASN A 55 4.47 -1.13 -19.56
N ALA A 56 3.29 -1.21 -20.18
CA ALA A 56 2.07 -0.60 -19.63
C ALA A 56 1.60 -1.40 -18.41
N VAL A 57 1.08 -0.71 -17.39
CA VAL A 57 0.49 -1.34 -16.21
C VAL A 57 -1.03 -1.27 -16.29
N VAL A 58 -1.69 -2.38 -16.03
CA VAL A 58 -3.15 -2.49 -15.89
C VAL A 58 -3.46 -3.01 -14.50
N THR A 59 -4.35 -2.32 -13.78
CA THR A 59 -4.87 -2.78 -12.49
C THR A 59 -6.31 -3.22 -12.68
N TYR A 60 -6.62 -4.44 -12.24
CA TYR A 60 -7.96 -5.00 -12.24
C TYR A 60 -8.35 -5.32 -10.81
N LEU A 61 -9.50 -4.80 -10.37
CA LEU A 61 -10.09 -5.08 -9.07
C LEU A 61 -11.44 -5.76 -9.32
N SER A 62 -11.68 -6.89 -8.66
CA SER A 62 -12.90 -7.69 -8.76
C SER A 62 -13.42 -8.12 -7.41
#